data_AF-A0A094FKM3-F1
#
_entry.id   AF-A0A094FKM3-F1
#
_cell.length_a   1.000
_cell.length_b   1.000
_cell.length_c   1.000
_cell.angle_alpha   90.00
_cell.angle_beta   90.00
_cell.angle_gamma   90.00
#
_symmetry.space_group_name_H-M   'P 1'
#
loop_
_entity.id
_entity.type
_entity.pdbx_description
1 polymer ?
#
loop_
_entity_poly.entity_id
_entity_poly.type
_entity_poly.pdbx_seq_one_letter_code
_entity_poly.pdbx_strand_id
1 'polypeptide(L)'
;MADGDAHSEEPDNTKADTNQRGWFSKRKRWIITGIVASLVLVGLAVGLGVGLSNRHSSSTASSSDVTPDSNPGNTSTTGSPSSATPLWQPAVGVKWQIVLQAPINETEIDVPVYDIDLFDSTASIITWAQGQGRKVICYFSAGSYENWRPDSASFKPEDYGNGLEGWEGEYWLNTSSANARNIMLARLDQAAKKGCDGVDPDNIDGYENDSGLDLTTDTAVDFVTFLADAAHARNMSFGLKSGAKILSRVVNLIQWNVVEECLQYDECSDYKPVIDAGKPVFLIEYPTTDARPSYVSDEKKQEICGNAGIPHGFSTILKNMNLNEWIVQCPTLTSDQRI
;
A
#
# COMPACT_ATOMS: atom_id res chain seq x y z
N MET A 1 -46.86 5.07 -59.67
CA MET A 1 -46.73 3.75 -59.04
C MET A 1 -45.31 3.31 -59.30
N ALA A 2 -44.43 3.58 -58.35
CA ALA A 2 -43.00 3.29 -58.43
C ALA A 2 -42.55 2.77 -57.07
N ASP A 3 -41.68 1.77 -57.13
CA ASP A 3 -41.20 0.88 -56.08
C ASP A 3 -40.46 1.58 -54.94
N GLY A 4 -40.44 0.89 -53.79
CA GLY A 4 -39.90 1.36 -52.54
C GLY A 4 -38.39 1.11 -52.35
N ASP A 5 -37.84 1.87 -51.40
CA ASP A 5 -36.58 1.59 -50.74
C ASP A 5 -36.74 1.96 -49.26
N ALA A 6 -36.55 0.97 -48.39
CA ALA A 6 -36.44 1.15 -46.95
C ALA A 6 -34.95 1.19 -46.60
N HIS A 7 -34.49 2.31 -46.04
CA HIS A 7 -33.21 2.39 -45.33
C HIS A 7 -33.49 2.55 -43.83
N SER A 8 -33.05 1.55 -43.08
CA SER A 8 -32.93 1.55 -41.63
C SER A 8 -31.73 2.40 -41.22
N GLU A 9 -31.96 3.44 -40.41
CA GLU A 9 -30.90 4.20 -39.72
C GLU A 9 -30.27 3.34 -38.61
N GLU A 10 -28.94 3.22 -38.66
CA GLU A 10 -28.09 2.65 -37.62
C GLU A 10 -27.68 3.77 -36.65
N PRO A 11 -27.64 3.57 -35.32
CA PRO A 11 -27.27 4.64 -34.39
C PRO A 11 -25.76 4.91 -34.42
N ASP A 12 -25.46 6.19 -34.50
CA ASP A 12 -24.15 6.84 -34.57
C ASP A 12 -23.25 6.46 -33.38
N ASN A 13 -22.11 5.86 -33.69
CA ASN A 13 -21.12 5.39 -32.72
C ASN A 13 -20.07 6.49 -32.52
N THR A 14 -20.24 7.31 -31.48
CA THR A 14 -19.35 8.44 -31.20
C THR A 14 -17.94 8.01 -30.79
N LYS A 15 -16.93 8.76 -31.24
CA LYS A 15 -15.47 8.57 -31.02
C LYS A 15 -15.00 8.36 -29.56
N ALA A 16 -15.87 8.54 -28.56
CA ALA A 16 -15.56 8.24 -27.16
C ALA A 16 -15.51 6.72 -26.87
N ASP A 17 -16.33 5.91 -27.55
CA ASP A 17 -16.39 4.45 -27.32
C ASP A 17 -15.20 3.71 -27.94
N THR A 18 -14.58 4.29 -28.96
CA THR A 18 -13.39 3.72 -29.61
C THR A 18 -12.14 3.86 -28.71
N ASN A 19 -12.11 4.87 -27.84
CA ASN A 19 -10.98 5.11 -26.94
C ASN A 19 -11.03 4.20 -25.69
N GLN A 20 -12.22 3.78 -25.24
CA GLN A 20 -12.35 2.80 -24.17
C GLN A 20 -11.89 1.39 -24.59
N ARG A 21 -12.21 0.96 -25.82
CA ARG A 21 -11.75 -0.34 -26.34
C ARG A 21 -10.23 -0.43 -26.51
N GLY A 22 -9.55 0.68 -26.80
CA GLY A 22 -8.09 0.75 -26.87
C GLY A 22 -7.39 0.76 -25.51
N TRP A 23 -8.04 1.31 -24.48
CA TRP A 23 -7.55 1.36 -23.10
C TRP A 23 -7.55 -0.04 -22.45
N PHE A 24 -8.63 -0.82 -22.61
CA PHE A 24 -8.71 -2.19 -22.10
C PHE A 24 -7.80 -3.20 -22.84
N SER A 25 -7.34 -2.91 -24.07
CA SER A 25 -6.52 -3.87 -24.83
C SER A 25 -5.02 -3.82 -24.50
N LYS A 26 -4.53 -2.74 -23.87
CA LYS A 26 -3.10 -2.58 -23.54
C LYS A 26 -2.70 -3.35 -22.27
N ARG A 27 -3.56 -3.38 -21.24
CA ARG A 27 -3.38 -4.25 -20.05
C ARG A 27 -3.45 -5.75 -20.39
N LYS A 28 -4.21 -6.11 -21.43
CA LYS A 28 -4.59 -7.51 -21.76
C LYS A 28 -3.51 -8.38 -22.39
N ARG A 29 -2.27 -7.90 -22.58
CA ARG A 29 -1.27 -8.62 -23.42
C ARG A 29 0.01 -9.05 -22.73
N TRP A 30 0.30 -8.63 -21.50
CA TRP A 30 1.64 -8.88 -20.93
C TRP A 30 1.69 -9.21 -19.43
N ILE A 31 0.58 -9.58 -18.80
CA ILE A 31 0.65 -10.26 -17.50
C ILE A 31 0.95 -11.75 -17.78
N ILE A 32 2.20 -12.03 -18.14
CA ILE A 32 2.74 -13.39 -18.20
C ILE A 32 3.02 -13.80 -16.75
N THR A 33 2.32 -14.85 -16.33
CA THR A 33 2.48 -15.66 -15.11
C THR A 33 3.87 -15.70 -14.47
N GLY A 34 3.93 -15.40 -13.18
CA GLY A 34 4.94 -15.87 -12.22
C GLY A 34 4.44 -15.55 -10.81
N ILE A 35 4.24 -16.47 -9.86
CA ILE A 35 5.04 -17.64 -9.51
C ILE A 35 4.14 -18.73 -8.88
N VAL A 36 4.40 -19.97 -9.28
CA VAL A 36 3.95 -21.21 -8.64
C VAL A 36 4.75 -21.48 -7.36
N ALA A 37 4.01 -21.76 -6.29
CA ALA A 37 4.31 -22.61 -5.12
C ALA A 37 5.78 -22.84 -4.71
N SER A 38 6.06 -22.52 -3.46
CA SER A 38 7.08 -23.21 -2.66
C SER A 38 6.53 -23.53 -1.27
N LEU A 39 5.75 -24.62 -1.21
CA LEU A 39 5.52 -25.38 0.02
C LEU A 39 6.64 -26.42 0.18
N VAL A 40 7.50 -26.27 1.19
CA VAL A 40 8.21 -27.41 1.81
C VAL A 40 8.29 -27.20 3.32
N LEU A 41 7.59 -28.10 4.02
CA LEU A 41 7.66 -28.40 5.46
C LEU A 41 9.08 -28.81 5.89
N VAL A 42 9.54 -28.37 7.07
CA VAL A 42 10.22 -29.12 8.18
C VAL A 42 10.47 -28.09 9.31
N GLY A 43 10.21 -28.30 10.60
CA GLY A 43 9.74 -29.47 11.33
C GLY A 43 9.45 -29.11 12.79
N LEU A 44 8.51 -29.85 13.39
CA LEU A 44 8.26 -29.91 14.82
C LEU A 44 9.48 -30.49 15.55
N ALA A 45 9.97 -29.80 16.58
CA ALA A 45 10.69 -30.41 17.68
C ALA A 45 10.34 -29.73 19.00
N VAL A 46 9.87 -30.56 19.92
CA VAL A 46 9.40 -30.30 21.28
C VAL A 46 10.56 -29.96 22.21
N GLY A 47 10.34 -29.04 23.16
CA GLY A 47 11.26 -28.76 24.25
C GLY A 47 10.58 -28.06 25.43
N LEU A 48 9.81 -28.83 26.21
CA LEU A 48 9.30 -28.46 27.53
C LEU A 48 10.44 -28.09 28.49
N GLY A 49 10.32 -26.93 29.14
CA GLY A 49 11.16 -26.52 30.26
C GLY A 49 10.30 -25.93 31.37
N VAL A 50 9.89 -26.80 32.29
CA VAL A 50 9.20 -26.48 33.55
C VAL A 50 10.15 -25.73 34.48
N GLY A 51 9.65 -24.65 35.10
CA GLY A 51 10.37 -23.90 36.14
C GLY A 51 9.41 -23.23 37.11
N LEU A 52 8.77 -24.04 37.96
CA LEU A 52 8.03 -23.61 39.16
C LEU A 52 8.98 -22.95 40.16
N SER A 53 8.60 -21.79 40.69
CA SER A 53 8.92 -21.39 42.06
C SER A 53 7.83 -20.48 42.62
N ASN A 54 6.97 -21.11 43.42
CA ASN A 54 6.14 -20.46 44.44
C ASN A 54 7.04 -19.78 45.48
N ARG A 55 6.63 -18.59 45.96
CA ARG A 55 6.56 -18.36 47.41
C ARG A 55 5.59 -17.23 47.77
N HIS A 56 4.64 -17.61 48.62
CA HIS A 56 3.80 -16.77 49.46
C HIS A 56 4.57 -15.66 50.18
N SER A 57 3.91 -14.50 50.35
CA SER A 57 3.47 -14.07 51.69
C SER A 57 2.41 -12.99 51.57
N SER A 58 1.33 -13.18 52.32
CA SER A 58 0.19 -12.31 52.51
C SER A 58 0.40 -11.30 53.66
N SER A 59 -0.53 -10.33 53.71
CA SER A 59 -0.90 -9.43 54.83
C SER A 59 0.09 -8.29 55.14
N THR A 60 -0.33 -7.05 55.43
CA THR A 60 -1.50 -6.60 56.17
C THR A 60 -1.86 -5.15 55.83
N ALA A 61 -3.14 -4.84 55.97
CA ALA A 61 -3.76 -3.53 55.90
C ALA A 61 -3.19 -2.49 56.90
N SER A 62 -3.38 -1.21 56.57
CA SER A 62 -3.67 -0.17 57.57
C SER A 62 -4.45 0.98 56.92
N SER A 63 -5.66 1.20 57.45
CA SER A 63 -6.53 2.34 57.22
C SER A 63 -5.88 3.66 57.62
N SER A 64 -6.28 4.73 56.96
CA SER A 64 -6.39 6.08 57.56
C SER A 64 -7.42 6.88 56.77
N ASP A 65 -8.66 6.89 57.29
CA ASP A 65 -9.69 7.88 56.97
C ASP A 65 -9.25 9.26 57.46
N VAL A 66 -9.30 10.28 56.58
CA VAL A 66 -9.63 11.66 56.95
C VAL A 66 -10.27 12.35 55.74
N THR A 67 -11.57 12.64 55.83
CA THR A 67 -12.29 13.63 55.01
C THR A 67 -11.93 15.05 55.49
N PRO A 68 -12.02 16.08 54.62
CA PRO A 68 -13.24 16.87 54.68
C PRO A 68 -13.73 17.45 53.34
N ASP A 69 -15.05 17.43 53.25
CA ASP A 69 -15.95 18.48 52.77
C ASP A 69 -15.93 18.98 51.32
N SER A 70 -17.15 19.17 50.84
CA SER A 70 -17.55 19.40 49.47
C SER A 70 -17.82 20.88 49.21
N ASN A 71 -17.32 21.42 48.09
CA ASN A 71 -18.05 22.45 47.36
C ASN A 71 -17.59 22.51 45.88
N PRO A 72 -18.50 22.54 44.88
CA PRO A 72 -18.13 22.50 43.47
C PRO A 72 -17.92 23.93 42.95
N GLY A 73 -16.65 24.31 42.76
CA GLY A 73 -16.24 25.54 42.08
C GLY A 73 -15.77 25.21 40.67
N ASN A 74 -16.59 25.56 39.69
CA ASN A 74 -16.39 25.42 38.25
C ASN A 74 -15.04 26.01 37.79
N THR A 75 -13.98 25.21 37.73
CA THR A 75 -12.76 25.55 36.99
C THR A 75 -12.84 24.93 35.61
N SER A 76 -13.21 25.77 34.64
CA SER A 76 -13.00 25.49 33.22
C SER A 76 -11.52 25.28 32.96
N THR A 77 -11.06 24.04 33.03
CA THR A 77 -9.82 23.60 32.41
C THR A 77 -10.00 23.71 30.91
N THR A 78 -9.61 24.86 30.36
CA THR A 78 -9.22 24.97 28.96
C THR A 78 -8.10 23.96 28.74
N GLY A 79 -8.46 22.76 28.31
CA GLY A 79 -7.50 21.78 27.83
C GLY A 79 -6.73 22.43 26.68
N SER A 80 -5.43 22.67 26.90
CA SER A 80 -4.52 22.92 25.79
C SER A 80 -4.75 21.84 24.75
N PRO A 81 -4.82 22.17 23.44
CA PRO A 81 -4.83 21.14 22.42
C PRO A 81 -3.57 20.31 22.64
N SER A 82 -3.74 19.01 22.86
CA SER A 82 -2.66 18.05 22.72
C SER A 82 -2.03 18.34 21.37
N SER A 83 -0.78 18.82 21.37
CA SER A 83 0.01 18.99 20.15
C SER A 83 0.20 17.60 19.58
N ALA A 84 -0.78 17.13 18.79
CA ALA A 84 -0.68 15.87 18.08
C ALA A 84 0.64 15.91 17.31
N THR A 85 1.48 14.90 17.53
CA THR A 85 2.69 14.74 16.74
C THR A 85 2.27 14.79 15.27
N PRO A 86 2.84 15.68 14.44
CA PRO A 86 2.47 15.72 13.05
C PRO A 86 2.76 14.35 12.42
N LEU A 87 1.84 13.88 11.58
CA LEU A 87 2.05 12.68 10.77
C LEU A 87 3.35 12.81 9.99
N TRP A 88 4.02 11.69 9.78
CA TRP A 88 5.28 11.67 9.05
C TRP A 88 5.03 11.97 7.55
N GLN A 89 5.52 13.12 7.09
CA GLN A 89 5.50 13.50 5.69
C GLN A 89 6.90 13.29 5.09
N PRO A 90 7.13 12.27 4.25
CA PRO A 90 8.39 12.11 3.54
C PRO A 90 8.59 13.25 2.53
N ALA A 91 9.86 13.61 2.28
CA ALA A 91 10.22 14.62 1.31
C ALA A 91 10.15 14.09 -0.12
N VAL A 92 9.84 14.96 -1.09
CA VAL A 92 9.93 14.66 -2.52
C VAL A 92 11.34 14.13 -2.88
N GLY A 93 11.41 13.06 -3.67
CA GLY A 93 12.68 12.45 -4.11
C GLY A 93 13.43 11.65 -3.04
N VAL A 94 12.82 11.40 -1.86
CA VAL A 94 13.45 10.58 -0.81
C VAL A 94 13.73 9.16 -1.34
N LYS A 95 14.93 8.65 -1.10
CA LYS A 95 15.30 7.28 -1.47
C LYS A 95 14.51 6.26 -0.67
N TRP A 96 14.25 5.12 -1.28
CA TRP A 96 13.45 4.08 -0.66
C TRP A 96 13.83 2.69 -1.17
N GLN A 97 13.27 1.68 -0.51
CA GLN A 97 13.29 0.28 -0.90
C GLN A 97 11.94 -0.33 -0.56
N ILE A 98 11.53 -1.33 -1.34
CA ILE A 98 10.39 -2.20 -1.07
C ILE A 98 10.84 -3.66 -1.13
N VAL A 99 10.49 -4.45 -0.10
CA VAL A 99 10.76 -5.89 -0.04
C VAL A 99 9.53 -6.60 0.52
N LEU A 100 8.80 -7.29 -0.34
CA LEU A 100 7.57 -8.00 0.03
C LEU A 100 7.73 -9.52 0.02
N GLN A 101 8.72 -10.06 -0.70
CA GLN A 101 8.90 -11.52 -0.80
C GLN A 101 9.33 -12.18 0.52
N ALA A 102 10.08 -11.44 1.34
CA ALA A 102 10.65 -11.94 2.59
C ALA A 102 10.94 -10.78 3.54
N PRO A 103 11.07 -11.06 4.86
CA PRO A 103 11.46 -10.03 5.82
C PRO A 103 12.84 -9.48 5.51
N ILE A 104 12.98 -8.15 5.58
CA ILE A 104 14.28 -7.49 5.53
C ILE A 104 15.18 -7.96 6.68
N ASN A 105 16.49 -7.83 6.52
CA ASN A 105 17.47 -8.16 7.56
C ASN A 105 18.51 -7.03 7.72
N GLU A 106 19.47 -7.23 8.62
CA GLU A 106 20.43 -6.20 9.00
C GLU A 106 21.50 -5.89 7.93
N THR A 107 21.54 -6.66 6.84
CA THR A 107 22.50 -6.50 5.74
C THR A 107 21.93 -5.76 4.53
N GLU A 108 20.71 -5.26 4.67
CA GLU A 108 20.00 -4.57 3.60
C GLU A 108 20.59 -3.18 3.29
N ILE A 109 20.36 -2.73 2.06
CA ILE A 109 20.92 -1.48 1.51
C ILE A 109 20.61 -0.24 2.37
N ASP A 110 21.51 0.73 2.41
CA ASP A 110 21.26 1.92 3.23
C ASP A 110 20.30 2.92 2.56
N VAL A 111 19.03 2.89 2.98
CA VAL A 111 17.98 3.82 2.55
C VAL A 111 17.17 4.36 3.72
N PRO A 112 16.67 5.61 3.60
CA PRO A 112 15.91 6.24 4.69
C PRO A 112 14.48 5.71 4.82
N VAL A 113 13.92 5.05 3.79
CA VAL A 113 12.56 4.51 3.80
C VAL A 113 12.55 3.07 3.33
N TYR A 114 11.90 2.20 4.10
CA TYR A 114 11.59 0.82 3.72
C TYR A 114 10.09 0.63 3.66
N ASP A 115 9.63 -0.10 2.65
CA ASP A 115 8.29 -0.65 2.54
C ASP A 115 8.38 -2.18 2.61
N ILE A 116 7.69 -2.78 3.58
CA ILE A 116 7.81 -4.21 3.90
C ILE A 116 6.45 -4.84 4.15
N ASP A 117 6.33 -6.14 3.90
CA ASP A 117 5.07 -6.85 4.15
C ASP A 117 4.69 -6.84 5.64
N LEU A 118 3.45 -6.40 5.93
CA LEU A 118 2.91 -6.28 7.28
C LEU A 118 2.87 -7.61 8.02
N PHE A 119 2.57 -8.72 7.36
CA PHE A 119 2.36 -10.01 8.01
C PHE A 119 3.68 -10.73 8.26
N ASP A 120 4.56 -10.73 7.26
CA ASP A 120 5.82 -11.47 7.30
C ASP A 120 6.89 -10.77 8.14
N SER A 121 6.79 -9.45 8.32
CA SER A 121 7.75 -8.67 9.11
C SER A 121 7.42 -8.63 10.61
N THR A 122 8.45 -8.64 11.46
CA THR A 122 8.31 -8.58 12.92
C THR A 122 8.42 -7.16 13.48
N ALA A 123 7.88 -6.91 14.67
CA ALA A 123 8.08 -5.62 15.35
C ALA A 123 9.57 -5.32 15.64
N SER A 124 10.38 -6.37 15.85
CA SER A 124 11.81 -6.21 16.11
C SER A 124 12.57 -5.69 14.91
N ILE A 125 12.25 -6.14 13.69
CA ILE A 125 12.93 -5.63 12.49
C ILE A 125 12.53 -4.18 12.18
N ILE A 126 11.28 -3.81 12.44
CA ILE A 126 10.81 -2.43 12.35
C ILE A 126 11.55 -1.54 13.35
N THR A 127 11.62 -1.97 14.61
CA THR A 127 12.35 -1.25 15.67
C THR A 127 13.83 -1.11 15.35
N TRP A 128 14.45 -2.16 14.82
CA TRP A 128 15.85 -2.13 14.39
C TRP A 128 16.07 -1.07 13.30
N ALA A 129 15.24 -1.07 12.24
CA ALA A 129 15.36 -0.13 11.14
C ALA A 129 15.17 1.32 11.62
N GLN A 130 14.19 1.56 12.49
CA GLN A 130 13.95 2.86 13.12
C GLN A 130 15.11 3.29 14.02
N GLY A 131 15.77 2.36 14.72
CA GLY A 131 16.99 2.60 15.47
C GLY A 131 18.17 3.07 14.61
N GLN A 132 18.16 2.78 13.31
CA GLN A 132 19.09 3.31 12.31
C GLN A 132 18.62 4.65 11.70
N GLY A 133 17.57 5.27 12.23
CA GLY A 133 17.00 6.51 11.71
C GLY A 133 16.14 6.34 10.46
N ARG A 134 15.77 5.09 10.10
CA ARG A 134 14.93 4.80 8.94
C ARG A 134 13.44 4.92 9.29
N LYS A 135 12.62 5.04 8.26
CA LYS A 135 11.16 5.00 8.33
C LYS A 135 10.65 3.71 7.71
N VAL A 136 9.64 3.10 8.31
CA VAL A 136 9.09 1.83 7.86
C VAL A 136 7.61 1.97 7.51
N ILE A 137 7.31 1.74 6.24
CA ILE A 137 5.98 1.57 5.68
C ILE A 137 5.65 0.07 5.72
N CYS A 138 4.42 -0.25 6.10
CA CYS A 138 3.93 -1.62 6.13
C CYS A 138 2.89 -1.83 5.04
N TYR A 139 3.25 -2.63 4.04
CA TYR A 139 2.40 -3.09 2.95
C TYR A 139 1.35 -4.09 3.45
N PHE A 140 0.14 -3.98 2.93
CA PHE A 140 -0.85 -5.07 2.93
C PHE A 140 -1.85 -4.83 1.79
N SER A 141 -2.43 -5.87 1.23
CA SER A 141 -3.54 -5.65 0.29
C SER A 141 -4.80 -5.20 1.05
N ALA A 142 -5.38 -4.08 0.66
CA ALA A 142 -6.65 -3.60 1.22
C ALA A 142 -7.84 -3.80 0.29
N GLY A 143 -7.60 -3.85 -1.02
CA GLY A 143 -8.63 -4.08 -2.03
C GLY A 143 -8.67 -5.49 -2.60
N SER A 144 -7.93 -6.44 -2.02
CA SER A 144 -8.06 -7.86 -2.34
C SER A 144 -8.07 -8.76 -1.10
N TYR A 145 -8.70 -9.92 -1.24
CA TYR A 145 -8.58 -11.08 -0.36
C TYR A 145 -7.43 -11.95 -0.85
N GLU A 146 -6.57 -12.39 0.06
CA GLU A 146 -5.40 -13.23 -0.19
C GLU A 146 -5.53 -14.53 0.64
N ASN A 147 -5.68 -15.69 -0.01
CA ASN A 147 -6.05 -16.93 0.68
C ASN A 147 -4.96 -17.47 1.65
N TRP A 148 -3.73 -17.00 1.50
CA TRP A 148 -2.57 -17.39 2.32
C TRP A 148 -2.39 -16.54 3.57
N ARG A 149 -3.11 -15.42 3.71
CA ARG A 149 -2.98 -14.55 4.88
C ARG A 149 -3.54 -15.25 6.12
N PRO A 150 -2.93 -15.04 7.30
CA PRO A 150 -3.36 -15.71 8.53
C PRO A 150 -4.76 -15.29 8.99
N ASP A 151 -5.28 -14.16 8.49
CA ASP A 151 -6.63 -13.65 8.75
C ASP A 151 -7.64 -14.02 7.66
N SER A 152 -7.26 -14.82 6.65
CA SER A 152 -8.10 -15.16 5.48
C SER A 152 -9.44 -15.79 5.87
N ALA A 153 -9.46 -16.61 6.92
CA ALA A 153 -10.69 -17.23 7.44
C ALA A 153 -11.71 -16.23 8.03
N SER A 154 -11.34 -14.95 8.21
CA SER A 154 -12.24 -13.89 8.69
C SER A 154 -13.12 -13.32 7.58
N PHE A 155 -12.71 -13.48 6.32
CA PHE A 155 -13.48 -13.05 5.16
C PHE A 155 -14.61 -14.06 4.88
N LYS A 156 -15.74 -13.53 4.41
CA LYS A 156 -16.88 -14.31 3.97
C LYS A 156 -16.94 -14.30 2.43
N PRO A 157 -17.58 -15.29 1.80
CA PRO A 157 -17.71 -15.32 0.34
C PRO A 157 -18.33 -14.05 -0.26
N GLU A 158 -19.22 -13.35 0.46
CA GLU A 158 -19.81 -12.08 0.02
C GLU A 158 -18.87 -10.86 0.11
N ASP A 159 -17.69 -11.01 0.72
CA ASP A 159 -16.72 -9.92 0.89
C ASP A 159 -15.82 -9.73 -0.33
N TYR A 160 -15.80 -10.67 -1.28
CA TYR A 160 -14.93 -10.61 -2.46
C TYR A 160 -15.63 -11.14 -3.72
N GLY A 161 -15.11 -10.72 -4.87
CA GLY A 161 -15.64 -11.03 -6.19
C GLY A 161 -14.70 -11.92 -7.00
N ASN A 162 -14.44 -11.51 -8.23
CA ASN A 162 -13.60 -12.23 -9.18
C ASN A 162 -12.14 -12.29 -8.70
N GLY A 163 -11.43 -13.33 -9.15
CA GLY A 163 -9.99 -13.44 -8.95
C GLY A 163 -9.21 -12.31 -9.64
N LEU A 164 -8.10 -11.89 -9.04
CA LEU A 164 -7.17 -10.95 -9.67
C LEU A 164 -6.43 -11.67 -10.81
N GLU A 165 -6.43 -11.06 -12.00
CA GLU A 165 -5.73 -11.62 -13.16
C GLU A 165 -4.22 -11.66 -12.91
N GLY A 166 -3.62 -12.86 -13.02
CA GLY A 166 -2.19 -13.07 -12.78
C GLY A 166 -1.82 -13.47 -11.35
N TRP A 167 -2.74 -13.40 -10.40
CA TRP A 167 -2.48 -13.62 -8.97
C TRP A 167 -3.37 -14.76 -8.41
N GLU A 168 -2.87 -15.99 -8.47
CA GLU A 168 -3.63 -17.16 -8.02
C GLU A 168 -3.89 -17.12 -6.50
N GLY A 169 -5.16 -17.31 -6.11
CA GLY A 169 -5.55 -17.25 -4.70
C GLY A 169 -5.89 -15.85 -4.19
N GLU A 170 -5.85 -14.85 -5.07
CA GLU A 170 -6.18 -13.46 -4.77
C GLU A 170 -7.46 -13.00 -5.48
N TYR A 171 -8.33 -12.27 -4.78
CA TYR A 171 -9.68 -11.93 -5.25
C TYR A 171 -10.03 -10.49 -4.92
N TRP A 172 -10.70 -9.77 -5.82
CA TRP A 172 -11.07 -8.37 -5.59
C TRP A 172 -12.03 -8.22 -4.42
N LEU A 173 -11.77 -7.28 -3.53
CA LEU A 173 -12.53 -7.09 -2.30
C LEU A 173 -13.70 -6.13 -2.53
N ASN A 174 -14.85 -6.47 -1.97
CA ASN A 174 -15.99 -5.56 -1.84
C ASN A 174 -15.66 -4.51 -0.79
N THR A 175 -15.14 -3.37 -1.24
CA THR A 175 -14.69 -2.27 -0.38
C THR A 175 -15.82 -1.61 0.42
N SER A 176 -17.09 -1.88 0.09
CA SER A 176 -18.25 -1.42 0.87
C SER A 176 -18.68 -2.42 1.95
N SER A 177 -18.12 -3.63 1.99
CA SER A 177 -18.45 -4.62 3.02
C SER A 177 -17.98 -4.16 4.40
N ALA A 178 -18.90 -4.15 5.37
CA ALA A 178 -18.59 -3.88 6.76
C ALA A 178 -17.63 -4.92 7.36
N ASN A 179 -17.71 -6.18 6.94
CA ASN A 179 -16.80 -7.22 7.43
C ASN A 179 -15.39 -6.99 6.88
N ALA A 180 -15.26 -6.76 5.58
CA ALA A 180 -14.00 -6.41 4.93
C ALA A 180 -13.33 -5.19 5.59
N ARG A 181 -14.10 -4.11 5.82
CA ARG A 181 -13.60 -2.91 6.53
C ARG A 181 -13.11 -3.20 7.94
N ASN A 182 -13.83 -4.03 8.70
CA ASN A 182 -13.38 -4.43 10.04
C ASN A 182 -12.06 -5.21 10.01
N ILE A 183 -11.85 -6.06 9.01
CA ILE A 183 -10.58 -6.76 8.82
C ILE A 183 -9.46 -5.77 8.51
N MET A 184 -9.72 -4.76 7.67
CA MET A 184 -8.73 -3.71 7.40
C MET A 184 -8.39 -2.88 8.65
N LEU A 185 -9.37 -2.58 9.51
CA LEU A 185 -9.09 -1.94 10.80
C LEU A 185 -8.19 -2.81 11.67
N ALA A 186 -8.41 -4.13 11.70
CA ALA A 186 -7.55 -5.06 12.43
C ALA A 186 -6.13 -5.12 11.85
N ARG A 187 -5.97 -5.06 10.52
CA ARG A 187 -4.66 -4.94 9.85
C ARG A 187 -3.96 -3.63 10.22
N LEU A 188 -4.67 -2.52 10.25
CA LEU A 188 -4.14 -1.22 10.71
C LEU A 188 -3.77 -1.24 12.20
N ASP A 189 -4.54 -1.91 13.05
CA ASP A 189 -4.19 -2.12 14.47
C ASP A 189 -2.90 -2.94 14.61
N GLN A 190 -2.73 -3.97 13.77
CA GLN A 190 -1.51 -4.76 13.73
C GLN A 190 -0.31 -3.91 13.28
N ALA A 191 -0.45 -3.08 12.26
CA ALA A 191 0.61 -2.19 11.77
C ALA A 191 1.04 -1.21 12.88
N ALA A 192 0.07 -0.56 13.55
CA ALA A 192 0.33 0.34 14.66
C ALA A 192 1.02 -0.37 15.83
N LYS A 193 0.56 -1.57 16.19
CA LYS A 193 1.15 -2.38 17.26
C LYS A 193 2.57 -2.82 16.94
N LYS A 194 2.89 -3.09 15.67
CA LYS A 194 4.24 -3.44 15.22
C LYS A 194 5.16 -2.21 15.13
N GLY A 195 4.60 -1.00 15.14
CA GLY A 195 5.35 0.26 15.15
C GLY A 195 5.60 0.85 13.76
N CYS A 196 4.81 0.49 12.75
CA CYS A 196 4.95 1.05 11.40
C CYS A 196 4.80 2.59 11.43
N ASP A 197 5.64 3.32 10.70
CA ASP A 197 5.53 4.78 10.53
C ASP A 197 4.41 5.16 9.55
N GLY A 198 4.02 4.22 8.69
CA GLY A 198 2.87 4.33 7.82
C GLY A 198 2.53 3.04 7.10
N VAL A 199 1.56 3.10 6.19
CA VAL A 199 1.03 1.92 5.49
C VAL A 199 0.92 2.14 3.99
N ASP A 200 1.11 1.07 3.22
CA ASP A 200 0.88 1.00 1.76
C ASP A 200 -0.23 0.00 1.45
N PRO A 201 -1.50 0.43 1.42
CA PRO A 201 -2.63 -0.46 1.19
C PRO A 201 -2.87 -0.67 -0.30
N ASP A 202 -2.67 -1.91 -0.78
CA ASP A 202 -2.73 -2.24 -2.21
C ASP A 202 -4.15 -2.52 -2.72
N ASN A 203 -4.28 -2.62 -4.05
CA ASN A 203 -5.45 -3.06 -4.81
C ASN A 203 -6.69 -2.16 -4.64
N ILE A 204 -6.49 -0.89 -4.26
CA ILE A 204 -7.58 0.10 -4.09
C ILE A 204 -8.23 0.54 -5.42
N ASP A 205 -7.73 0.04 -6.56
CA ASP A 205 -8.14 0.35 -7.92
C ASP A 205 -9.04 -0.73 -8.56
N GLY A 206 -9.71 -1.57 -7.77
CA GLY A 206 -10.64 -2.61 -8.26
C GLY A 206 -11.77 -2.09 -9.17
N TYR A 207 -12.09 -0.79 -9.12
CA TYR A 207 -13.05 -0.13 -10.03
C TYR A 207 -12.53 0.03 -11.47
N GLU A 208 -11.24 -0.22 -11.71
CA GLU A 208 -10.62 -0.20 -13.04
C GLU A 208 -10.45 -1.61 -13.63
N ASN A 209 -10.92 -2.64 -12.92
CA ASN A 209 -10.69 -4.04 -13.22
C ASN A 209 -11.99 -4.84 -13.28
N ASP A 210 -11.95 -6.05 -13.85
CA ASP A 210 -13.09 -6.98 -13.87
C ASP A 210 -13.28 -7.65 -12.49
N SER A 211 -13.67 -6.84 -11.50
CA SER A 211 -13.80 -7.27 -10.11
C SER A 211 -15.01 -8.16 -9.85
N GLY A 212 -15.99 -8.20 -10.76
CA GLY A 212 -17.27 -8.86 -10.51
C GLY A 212 -18.10 -8.18 -9.42
N LEU A 213 -17.76 -6.93 -9.08
CA LEU A 213 -18.36 -6.12 -8.02
C LEU A 213 -18.75 -4.74 -8.59
N ASP A 214 -19.73 -4.09 -7.97
CA ASP A 214 -20.16 -2.73 -8.35
C ASP A 214 -19.20 -1.66 -7.82
N LEU A 215 -17.90 -1.80 -8.09
CA LEU A 215 -16.86 -0.85 -7.69
C LEU A 215 -16.80 0.32 -8.67
N THR A 216 -16.79 1.53 -8.12
CA THR A 216 -16.70 2.80 -8.85
C THR A 216 -15.60 3.69 -8.27
N THR A 217 -15.31 4.81 -8.93
CA THR A 217 -14.43 5.83 -8.37
C THR A 217 -14.96 6.41 -7.06
N ASP A 218 -16.29 6.48 -6.87
CA ASP A 218 -16.89 6.94 -5.61
C ASP A 218 -16.67 5.94 -4.48
N THR A 219 -16.85 4.65 -4.73
CA THR A 219 -16.58 3.61 -3.70
C THR A 219 -15.10 3.55 -3.36
N ALA A 220 -14.21 3.79 -4.33
CA ALA A 220 -12.77 3.85 -4.09
C ALA A 220 -12.38 5.06 -3.24
N VAL A 221 -12.92 6.24 -3.54
CA VAL A 221 -12.67 7.45 -2.73
C VAL A 221 -13.19 7.28 -1.30
N ASP A 222 -14.38 6.70 -1.12
CA ASP A 222 -14.92 6.42 0.21
C ASP A 222 -14.02 5.44 0.99
N PHE A 223 -13.56 4.38 0.34
CA PHE A 223 -12.70 3.38 0.97
C PHE A 223 -11.30 3.93 1.30
N VAL A 224 -10.68 4.69 0.39
CA VAL A 224 -9.39 5.37 0.63
C VAL A 224 -9.53 6.37 1.78
N THR A 225 -10.62 7.13 1.84
CA THR A 225 -10.89 8.07 2.94
C THR A 225 -10.98 7.33 4.27
N PHE A 226 -11.76 6.24 4.30
CA PHE A 226 -11.88 5.38 5.47
C PHE A 226 -10.53 4.83 5.96
N LEU A 227 -9.68 4.33 5.06
CA LEU A 227 -8.38 3.79 5.43
C LEU A 227 -7.40 4.88 5.89
N ALA A 228 -7.38 6.03 5.21
CA ALA A 228 -6.54 7.17 5.57
C ALA A 228 -6.89 7.70 6.96
N ASP A 229 -8.18 7.95 7.22
CA ASP A 229 -8.65 8.40 8.54
C ASP A 229 -8.29 7.38 9.63
N ALA A 230 -8.47 6.08 9.34
CA ALA A 230 -8.14 5.01 10.28
C ALA A 230 -6.63 4.88 10.55
N ALA A 231 -5.78 5.08 9.54
CA ALA A 231 -4.32 5.11 9.70
C ALA A 231 -3.88 6.34 10.50
N HIS A 232 -4.41 7.52 10.18
CA HIS A 232 -4.10 8.77 10.87
C HIS A 232 -4.53 8.75 12.33
N ALA A 233 -5.69 8.16 12.64
CA ALA A 233 -6.15 7.95 14.02
C ALA A 233 -5.22 7.05 14.84
N ARG A 234 -4.40 6.24 14.17
CA ARG A 234 -3.35 5.40 14.76
C ARG A 234 -1.96 6.03 14.69
N ASN A 235 -1.88 7.31 14.35
CA ASN A 235 -0.63 8.07 14.17
C ASN A 235 0.31 7.44 13.12
N MET A 236 -0.27 6.81 12.10
CA MET A 236 0.44 6.25 10.96
C MET A 236 0.14 7.08 9.71
N SER A 237 1.15 7.27 8.87
CA SER A 237 0.99 7.92 7.57
C SER A 237 0.39 6.94 6.56
N PHE A 238 -0.21 7.45 5.49
CA PHE A 238 -0.97 6.67 4.52
C PHE A 238 -0.47 6.95 3.09
N GLY A 239 -0.12 5.90 2.37
CA GLY A 239 0.17 5.93 0.94
C GLY A 239 -1.06 5.62 0.10
N LEU A 240 -1.19 6.28 -1.06
CA LEU A 240 -2.06 5.78 -2.13
C LEU A 240 -1.24 4.81 -3.00
N LYS A 241 -1.76 3.63 -3.31
CA LYS A 241 -1.16 2.72 -4.29
C LYS A 241 -1.92 2.86 -5.61
N SER A 242 -1.21 3.20 -6.70
CA SER A 242 -1.82 3.54 -7.99
C SER A 242 -2.87 4.66 -7.85
N GLY A 243 -4.05 4.53 -8.48
CA GLY A 243 -5.21 5.38 -8.17
C GLY A 243 -5.24 6.78 -8.82
N ALA A 244 -4.56 6.97 -9.95
CA ALA A 244 -4.51 8.27 -10.67
C ALA A 244 -5.89 8.93 -10.87
N LYS A 245 -6.93 8.16 -11.21
CA LYS A 245 -8.28 8.69 -11.48
C LYS A 245 -9.00 9.29 -10.27
N ILE A 246 -8.65 8.87 -9.07
CA ILE A 246 -9.24 9.39 -7.83
C ILE A 246 -8.35 10.42 -7.15
N LEU A 247 -7.13 10.62 -7.65
CA LEU A 247 -6.09 11.40 -6.99
C LEU A 247 -6.52 12.83 -6.64
N SER A 248 -7.22 13.52 -7.56
CA SER A 248 -7.73 14.88 -7.33
C SER A 248 -8.68 14.99 -6.13
N ARG A 249 -9.29 13.88 -5.70
CA ARG A 249 -10.22 13.82 -4.56
C ARG A 249 -9.56 13.38 -3.27
N VAL A 250 -8.40 12.71 -3.33
CA VAL A 250 -7.75 12.09 -2.16
C VAL A 250 -6.33 12.60 -1.89
N VAL A 251 -5.76 13.44 -2.75
CA VAL A 251 -4.38 13.92 -2.62
C VAL A 251 -4.10 14.61 -1.28
N ASN A 252 -5.10 15.22 -0.66
CA ASN A 252 -4.96 15.86 0.65
C ASN A 252 -4.89 14.86 1.82
N LEU A 253 -5.35 13.63 1.62
CA LEU A 253 -5.39 12.58 2.64
C LEU A 253 -4.07 11.81 2.71
N ILE A 254 -3.37 11.67 1.58
CA ILE A 254 -2.18 10.82 1.46
C ILE A 254 -0.89 11.55 1.84
N GLN A 255 0.14 10.81 2.24
CA GLN A 255 1.49 11.35 2.49
C GLN A 255 2.45 11.04 1.33
N TRP A 256 2.15 10.03 0.52
CA TRP A 256 2.87 9.68 -0.72
C TRP A 256 1.98 8.89 -1.66
N ASN A 257 2.48 8.59 -2.86
CA ASN A 257 1.87 7.64 -3.79
C ASN A 257 2.90 6.57 -4.16
N VAL A 258 2.55 5.29 -4.09
CA VAL A 258 3.31 4.18 -4.68
C VAL A 258 2.72 3.89 -6.06
N VAL A 259 3.55 3.83 -7.09
CA VAL A 259 3.14 3.68 -8.48
C VAL A 259 4.02 2.64 -9.15
N GLU A 260 3.39 1.76 -9.94
CA GLU A 260 4.09 0.70 -10.67
C GLU A 260 3.93 0.93 -12.18
N GLU A 261 5.02 0.77 -12.91
CA GLU A 261 5.05 0.70 -14.39
C GLU A 261 4.43 1.91 -15.10
N CYS A 262 4.38 3.10 -14.47
CA CYS A 262 3.78 4.27 -15.14
C CYS A 262 4.55 4.66 -16.40
N LEU A 263 5.84 4.37 -16.49
CA LEU A 263 6.61 4.66 -17.70
C LEU A 263 6.24 3.69 -18.81
N GLN A 264 6.10 2.39 -18.47
CA GLN A 264 5.69 1.35 -19.41
C GLN A 264 4.30 1.63 -20.01
N TYR A 265 3.40 2.22 -19.24
CA TYR A 265 2.03 2.52 -19.69
C TYR A 265 1.80 3.95 -20.18
N ASP A 266 2.82 4.83 -20.13
CA ASP A 266 2.71 6.26 -20.50
C ASP A 266 1.70 7.03 -19.60
N GLU A 267 1.77 6.78 -18.30
CA GLU A 267 0.82 7.29 -17.29
C GLU A 267 1.50 8.13 -16.18
N CYS A 268 2.83 8.31 -16.22
CA CYS A 268 3.54 8.99 -15.14
C CYS A 268 3.10 10.45 -14.92
N SER A 269 2.65 11.14 -15.97
CA SER A 269 2.16 12.53 -15.86
C SER A 269 0.93 12.65 -14.95
N ASP A 270 0.13 11.59 -14.83
CA ASP A 270 -1.13 11.62 -14.08
C ASP A 270 -0.90 11.69 -12.57
N TYR A 271 0.31 11.34 -12.13
CA TYR A 271 0.74 11.39 -10.74
C TYR A 271 1.48 12.69 -10.36
N LYS A 272 1.71 13.60 -11.32
CA LYS A 272 2.29 14.93 -11.07
C LYS A 272 1.58 15.73 -9.97
N PRO A 273 0.24 15.67 -9.79
CA PRO A 273 -0.43 16.37 -8.70
C PRO A 273 0.09 16.00 -7.30
N VAL A 274 0.66 14.81 -7.09
CA VAL A 274 1.30 14.41 -5.82
C VAL A 274 2.56 15.23 -5.58
N ILE A 275 3.42 15.36 -6.60
CA ILE A 275 4.64 16.15 -6.54
C ILE A 275 4.32 17.64 -6.37
N ASP A 276 3.30 18.15 -7.08
CA ASP A 276 2.85 19.54 -6.98
C ASP A 276 2.31 19.86 -5.57
N ALA A 277 1.78 18.85 -4.86
CA ALA A 277 1.38 18.94 -3.46
C ALA A 277 2.56 18.79 -2.47
N GLY A 278 3.80 18.68 -2.96
CA GLY A 278 5.01 18.54 -2.13
C GLY A 278 5.20 17.15 -1.53
N LYS A 279 4.61 16.11 -2.13
CA LYS A 279 4.62 14.72 -1.64
C LYS A 279 5.39 13.82 -2.61
N PRO A 280 6.13 12.79 -2.13
CA PRO A 280 6.87 11.92 -3.03
C PRO A 280 5.95 10.95 -3.78
N VAL A 281 6.40 10.59 -4.98
CA VAL A 281 5.91 9.44 -5.72
C VAL A 281 7.01 8.38 -5.71
N PHE A 282 6.71 7.23 -5.14
CA PHE A 282 7.55 6.05 -5.10
C PHE A 282 7.26 5.21 -6.35
N LEU A 283 8.13 5.30 -7.36
CA LEU A 283 7.94 4.61 -8.64
C LEU A 283 8.74 3.31 -8.70
N ILE A 284 8.07 2.21 -9.05
CA ILE A 284 8.67 0.91 -9.34
C ILE A 284 8.56 0.62 -10.84
N GLU A 285 9.66 0.23 -11.46
CA GLU A 285 9.69 -0.32 -12.82
C GLU A 285 10.28 -1.74 -12.79
N TYR A 286 9.76 -2.64 -13.64
CA TYR A 286 10.12 -4.07 -13.64
C TYR A 286 10.86 -4.50 -14.93
N PRO A 287 12.08 -4.00 -15.19
CA PRO A 287 12.81 -4.29 -16.44
C PRO A 287 13.42 -5.71 -16.51
N THR A 288 13.36 -6.48 -15.42
CA THR A 288 13.91 -7.84 -15.37
C THR A 288 12.97 -8.83 -16.05
N THR A 289 13.50 -9.97 -16.49
CA THR A 289 12.69 -11.06 -17.05
C THR A 289 12.97 -12.36 -16.32
N ASP A 290 12.10 -13.36 -16.43
CA ASP A 290 12.31 -14.69 -15.85
C ASP A 290 13.62 -15.34 -16.31
N ALA A 291 14.04 -15.05 -17.55
CA ALA A 291 15.30 -15.54 -18.11
C ALA A 291 16.52 -14.84 -17.53
N ARG A 292 16.36 -13.64 -16.96
CA ARG A 292 17.43 -12.79 -16.40
C ARG A 292 16.93 -12.05 -15.15
N PRO A 293 16.60 -12.77 -14.07
CA PRO A 293 16.24 -12.13 -12.81
C PRO A 293 17.43 -11.35 -12.29
N SER A 294 17.16 -10.27 -11.56
CA SER A 294 18.18 -9.47 -10.88
C SER A 294 19.28 -8.90 -11.79
N TYR A 295 18.97 -8.68 -13.07
CA TYR A 295 19.90 -8.10 -14.04
C TYR A 295 19.22 -7.10 -14.98
N VAL A 296 19.86 -5.95 -15.16
CA VAL A 296 19.50 -4.92 -16.14
C VAL A 296 20.80 -4.37 -16.72
N SER A 297 20.88 -4.18 -18.05
CA SER A 297 22.06 -3.58 -18.68
C SER A 297 22.16 -2.09 -18.39
N ASP A 298 23.35 -1.49 -18.54
CA ASP A 298 23.53 -0.06 -18.28
C ASP A 298 22.73 0.80 -19.27
N GLU A 299 22.57 0.36 -20.52
CA GLU A 299 21.73 1.02 -21.51
C GLU A 299 20.26 1.04 -21.07
N LYS A 300 19.74 -0.10 -20.58
CA LYS A 300 18.35 -0.19 -20.12
C LYS A 300 18.11 0.59 -18.83
N LYS A 301 19.10 0.62 -17.92
CA LYS A 301 19.06 1.51 -16.74
C LYS A 301 18.98 2.97 -17.17
N GLN A 302 19.80 3.39 -18.13
CA GLN A 302 19.80 4.78 -18.62
C GLN A 302 18.49 5.12 -19.35
N GLU A 303 17.95 4.18 -20.13
CA GLU A 303 16.67 4.32 -20.82
C GLU A 303 15.50 4.60 -19.86
N ILE A 304 15.49 3.95 -18.70
CA ILE A 304 14.43 4.11 -17.69
C ILE A 304 14.74 5.27 -16.74
N CYS A 305 15.89 5.24 -16.06
CA CYS A 305 16.23 6.22 -15.03
C CYS A 305 16.44 7.64 -15.59
N GLY A 306 16.83 7.77 -16.86
CA GLY A 306 16.99 9.05 -17.56
C GLY A 306 15.79 9.43 -18.43
N ASN A 307 14.66 8.70 -18.33
CA ASN A 307 13.53 8.93 -19.21
C ASN A 307 12.81 10.24 -18.89
N ALA A 308 12.63 11.09 -19.90
CA ALA A 308 11.91 12.36 -19.75
C ALA A 308 10.40 12.19 -19.47
N GLY A 309 9.85 10.99 -19.67
CA GLY A 309 8.48 10.64 -19.30
C GLY A 309 8.25 10.52 -17.80
N ILE A 310 9.31 10.34 -16.99
CA ILE A 310 9.21 10.33 -15.53
C ILE A 310 9.34 11.79 -15.02
N PRO A 311 8.32 12.35 -14.36
CA PRO A 311 8.41 13.70 -13.81
C PRO A 311 9.53 13.84 -12.76
N HIS A 312 10.14 15.03 -12.70
CA HIS A 312 11.10 15.38 -11.67
C HIS A 312 10.52 15.18 -10.26
N GLY A 313 11.36 14.70 -9.34
CA GLY A 313 10.97 14.45 -7.95
C GLY A 313 10.41 13.05 -7.66
N PHE A 314 10.21 12.22 -8.68
CA PHE A 314 9.89 10.81 -8.47
C PHE A 314 11.10 10.08 -7.85
N SER A 315 10.79 9.18 -6.94
CA SER A 315 11.75 8.28 -6.31
C SER A 315 11.68 6.94 -7.04
N THR A 316 12.46 6.79 -8.11
CA THR A 316 12.38 5.61 -8.98
C THR A 316 13.35 4.50 -8.57
N ILE A 317 12.84 3.27 -8.53
CA ILE A 317 13.62 2.05 -8.33
C ILE A 317 13.28 1.02 -9.41
N LEU A 318 14.26 0.19 -9.78
CA LEU A 318 14.05 -0.98 -10.63
C LEU A 318 14.05 -2.22 -9.76
N LYS A 319 13.04 -3.09 -9.94
CA LYS A 319 12.81 -4.27 -9.11
C LYS A 319 12.56 -5.52 -9.96
N ASN A 320 12.71 -6.68 -9.33
CA ASN A 320 12.10 -7.91 -9.83
C ASN A 320 10.59 -7.83 -9.54
N MET A 321 9.77 -8.47 -10.37
CA MET A 321 8.31 -8.52 -10.19
C MET A 321 7.89 -9.15 -8.84
N ASN A 322 8.70 -10.08 -8.30
CA ASN A 322 8.43 -10.70 -7.01
C ASN A 322 8.80 -9.82 -5.79
N LEU A 323 9.33 -8.61 -6.02
CA LEU A 323 9.67 -7.65 -4.96
C LEU A 323 10.58 -8.23 -3.87
N ASN A 324 11.59 -8.99 -4.28
CA ASN A 324 12.66 -9.46 -3.40
C ASN A 324 13.66 -8.34 -3.05
N GLU A 325 14.78 -8.66 -2.41
CA GLU A 325 15.79 -7.70 -1.96
C GLU A 325 16.51 -6.95 -3.10
N TRP A 326 16.56 -7.53 -4.30
CA TRP A 326 17.28 -6.95 -5.43
C TRP A 326 16.69 -5.60 -5.84
N ILE A 327 17.55 -4.64 -6.15
CA ILE A 327 17.16 -3.27 -6.48
C ILE A 327 18.23 -2.57 -7.32
N VAL A 328 17.79 -1.69 -8.22
CA VAL A 328 18.60 -0.60 -8.76
C VAL A 328 17.94 0.72 -8.37
N GLN A 329 18.67 1.61 -7.71
CA GLN A 329 18.20 2.98 -7.47
C GLN A 329 18.51 3.86 -8.66
N CYS A 330 17.50 4.53 -9.21
CA CYS A 330 17.74 5.61 -10.16
C CYS A 330 18.27 6.85 -9.43
N PRO A 331 19.12 7.66 -10.09
CA PRO A 331 19.45 8.99 -9.60
C PRO A 331 18.18 9.84 -9.47
N THR A 332 18.10 10.68 -8.44
CA THR A 332 17.01 11.65 -8.32
C THR A 332 17.11 12.64 -9.48
N LEU A 333 16.06 12.71 -10.31
CA LEU A 333 15.95 13.69 -11.38
C LEU A 333 15.63 15.05 -10.75
N THR A 334 16.65 15.83 -10.40
CA THR A 334 16.48 17.21 -9.94
C THR A 334 16.32 18.16 -11.13
N SER A 335 15.60 19.26 -10.93
CA SER A 335 15.34 20.29 -11.95
C SER A 335 16.61 20.96 -12.52
N ASP A 336 17.78 20.72 -11.93
CA ASP A 336 19.07 21.27 -12.36
C ASP A 336 19.85 20.37 -13.34
N GLN A 337 19.39 19.15 -13.63
CA GLN A 337 20.00 18.31 -14.66
C GLN A 337 19.37 18.56 -16.03
N ARG A 338 19.68 19.73 -16.62
CA ARG A 338 19.52 19.96 -18.05
C ARG A 338 20.73 19.37 -18.78
N ILE A 339 20.50 18.39 -19.67
CA ILE A 339 21.42 18.08 -20.78
C ILE A 339 21.12 19.05 -21.92
#